data_AF-A0A2V8AV07-F1
#
_entry.id   AF-A0A2V8AV07-F1
#
_cell.length_a   1.000
_cell.length_b   1.000
_cell.length_c   1.000
_cell.angle_alpha   90.00
_cell.angle_beta   90.00
_cell.angle_gamma   90.00
#
_symmetry.space_group_name_H-M   'P 1'
#
loop_
_entity.id
_entity.type
_entity.pdbx_description
1 polymer ?
#
loop_
_entity_poly.entity_id
_entity_poly.type
_entity_poly.pdbx_seq_one_letter_code
_entity_poly.pdbx_strand_id
1 'polypeptide(L)'
;MMGHNTRRQPPHATAVLRSAFRFVNRAILGFSISLPSQCSRITTHYTLSPAHRATIRAEVLTAASHIEDLPPTVREAMRTLFKERALSLANPGESFQANPWQMVLAPHAPSRRLINAACGPDHCLVHYEEGRFQHSFRVLVFGLNRHDAQLEWAGTSSRALADVEAIKTFTLRQ
;
A
#
# COMPACT_ATOMS: atom_id res chain seq x y z
N MET A 1 -19.54 64.29 19.45
CA MET A 1 -18.87 64.14 18.14
C MET A 1 -18.52 62.65 17.99
N MET A 2 -19.40 61.74 17.57
CA MET A 2 -20.44 61.80 16.52
C MET A 2 -19.89 62.13 15.14
N GLY A 3 -19.61 61.07 14.38
CA GLY A 3 -19.63 61.06 12.91
C GLY A 3 -20.74 60.12 12.45
N HIS A 4 -21.80 60.66 11.86
CA HIS A 4 -22.90 59.88 11.32
C HIS A 4 -22.51 59.28 9.95
N ASN A 5 -22.90 58.03 9.69
CA ASN A 5 -22.99 57.52 8.31
C ASN A 5 -24.47 57.37 7.91
N THR A 6 -24.78 57.68 6.67
CA THR A 6 -26.13 58.03 6.21
C THR A 6 -26.90 56.82 5.68
N ARG A 7 -28.15 56.69 6.12
CA ARG A 7 -29.10 55.65 5.75
C ARG A 7 -29.63 55.83 4.31
N ARG A 8 -29.75 54.74 3.54
CA ARG A 8 -30.76 54.57 2.46
C ARG A 8 -31.31 53.14 2.49
N GLN A 9 -32.59 52.99 2.13
CA GLN A 9 -33.43 51.80 2.39
C GLN A 9 -34.65 51.83 1.42
N PRO A 10 -35.45 50.74 1.27
CA PRO A 10 -35.13 49.41 0.76
C PRO A 10 -35.50 49.30 -0.76
N PRO A 11 -36.60 48.68 -1.31
CA PRO A 11 -37.70 47.83 -0.78
C PRO A 11 -37.81 46.38 -1.34
N HIS A 12 -38.72 45.62 -0.72
CA HIS A 12 -39.39 44.34 -1.06
C HIS A 12 -39.12 43.57 -2.37
N ALA A 13 -38.87 42.25 -2.23
CA ALA A 13 -39.47 41.22 -3.09
C ALA A 13 -39.58 39.83 -2.37
N THR A 14 -40.81 39.41 -2.12
CA THR A 14 -41.24 38.11 -1.57
C THR A 14 -41.02 36.96 -2.57
N ALA A 15 -40.69 35.75 -2.11
CA ALA A 15 -41.43 34.50 -2.42
C ALA A 15 -40.67 33.22 -2.03
N VAL A 16 -41.26 32.43 -1.11
CA VAL A 16 -40.96 31.01 -0.96
C VAL A 16 -41.80 30.24 -1.97
N LEU A 17 -41.21 29.37 -2.78
CA LEU A 17 -41.95 28.42 -3.61
C LEU A 17 -41.50 26.98 -3.35
N ARG A 18 -42.29 26.29 -2.53
CA ARG A 18 -42.31 24.83 -2.43
C ARG A 18 -42.93 24.28 -3.72
N SER A 19 -42.12 23.74 -4.62
CA SER A 19 -42.63 22.99 -5.78
C SER A 19 -43.08 21.59 -5.32
N ALA A 20 -44.39 21.41 -5.19
CA ALA A 20 -44.98 20.13 -4.79
C ALA A 20 -44.78 19.05 -5.87
N PHE A 21 -44.40 17.85 -5.44
CA PHE A 21 -44.52 16.66 -6.27
C PHE A 21 -45.98 16.43 -6.67
N ARG A 22 -46.26 16.46 -7.97
CA ARG A 22 -47.45 15.83 -8.55
C ARG A 22 -47.01 14.69 -9.45
N PHE A 23 -47.02 13.48 -8.90
CA PHE A 23 -46.94 12.25 -9.68
C PHE A 23 -48.17 12.18 -10.59
N VAL A 24 -47.97 12.21 -11.91
CA VAL A 24 -48.97 11.79 -12.88
C VAL A 24 -48.45 10.51 -13.53
N ASN A 25 -49.02 9.38 -13.13
CA ASN A 25 -48.74 8.09 -13.73
C ASN A 25 -49.16 8.10 -15.21
N ARG A 26 -48.20 7.91 -16.12
CA ARG A 26 -48.44 7.27 -17.42
C ARG A 26 -47.37 6.23 -17.64
N ALA A 27 -47.79 4.96 -17.68
CA ALA A 27 -46.92 3.84 -17.94
C ALA A 27 -46.32 3.94 -19.36
N ILE A 28 -45.00 3.91 -19.45
CA ILE A 28 -44.27 3.62 -20.69
C ILE A 28 -43.21 2.58 -20.34
N LEU A 29 -43.41 1.39 -20.92
CA LEU A 29 -42.48 0.27 -21.13
C LEU A 29 -41.10 0.40 -20.47
N GLY A 30 -40.90 -0.34 -19.38
CA GLY A 30 -39.64 -0.36 -18.65
C GLY A 30 -38.51 -1.02 -19.42
N PHE A 31 -37.64 -0.20 -20.03
CA PHE A 31 -36.26 -0.57 -20.27
C PHE A 31 -35.44 -0.18 -19.04
N SER A 32 -35.27 -1.12 -18.12
CA SER A 32 -34.34 -0.98 -16.99
C SER A 32 -32.91 -0.98 -17.52
N ILE A 33 -32.38 0.20 -17.86
CA ILE A 33 -30.95 0.38 -18.11
C ILE A 33 -30.23 0.32 -16.76
N SER A 34 -30.07 -0.90 -16.25
CA SER A 34 -29.14 -1.20 -15.17
C SER A 34 -27.74 -0.96 -15.72
N LEU A 35 -27.17 0.22 -15.46
CA LEU A 35 -25.73 0.39 -15.63
C LEU A 35 -25.05 -0.62 -14.69
N PRO A 36 -24.30 -1.59 -15.21
CA PRO A 36 -23.57 -2.49 -14.33
C PRO A 36 -22.49 -1.67 -13.67
N SER A 37 -22.62 -1.43 -12.36
CA SER A 37 -21.59 -0.84 -11.51
C SER A 37 -20.41 -1.83 -11.38
N GLN A 38 -19.69 -2.03 -12.49
CA GLN A 38 -18.43 -2.75 -12.53
C GLN A 38 -17.38 -1.88 -11.84
N CYS A 39 -17.42 -1.92 -10.51
CA CYS A 39 -16.26 -1.61 -9.70
C CYS A 39 -15.22 -2.69 -10.01
N SER A 40 -14.45 -2.45 -11.08
CA SER A 40 -13.30 -3.27 -11.47
C SER A 40 -12.24 -3.16 -10.39
N ARG A 41 -12.42 -3.93 -9.31
CA ARG A 41 -11.31 -4.33 -8.46
C ARG A 41 -10.38 -5.12 -9.37
N ILE A 42 -9.31 -4.48 -9.80
CA ILE A 42 -8.10 -5.18 -10.21
C ILE A 42 -7.62 -5.87 -8.93
N THR A 43 -8.13 -7.06 -8.69
CA THR A 43 -7.53 -8.00 -7.75
C THR A 43 -6.25 -8.43 -8.43
N THR A 44 -5.16 -7.68 -8.18
CA THR A 44 -3.82 -8.14 -8.55
C THR A 44 -3.59 -9.42 -7.78
N HIS A 45 -3.81 -10.55 -8.46
CA HIS A 45 -3.37 -11.84 -7.99
C HIS A 45 -1.85 -11.82 -8.05
N TYR A 46 -1.24 -11.41 -6.94
CA TYR A 46 0.19 -11.49 -6.66
C TYR A 46 0.58 -12.97 -6.50
N THR A 47 0.38 -13.76 -7.56
CA THR A 47 0.70 -15.18 -7.66
C THR A 47 1.86 -15.31 -8.63
N LEU A 48 2.99 -15.79 -8.13
CA LEU A 48 4.25 -15.82 -8.87
C LEU A 48 4.11 -16.78 -10.05
N SER A 49 4.18 -16.26 -11.28
CA SER A 49 3.98 -17.06 -12.50
C SER A 49 5.12 -18.08 -12.67
N PRO A 50 4.91 -19.20 -13.42
CA PRO A 50 5.98 -20.14 -13.70
C PRO A 50 7.20 -19.51 -14.38
N ALA A 51 6.97 -18.49 -15.22
CA ALA A 51 8.03 -17.73 -15.87
C ALA A 51 8.83 -16.89 -14.87
N HIS A 52 8.19 -16.11 -14.01
CA HIS A 52 8.89 -15.29 -13.01
C HIS A 52 9.65 -16.19 -12.00
N ARG A 53 9.10 -17.36 -11.63
CA ARG A 53 9.81 -18.37 -10.83
C ARG A 53 11.04 -18.91 -11.55
N ALA A 54 10.99 -19.11 -12.86
CA ALA A 54 12.14 -19.56 -13.64
C ALA A 54 13.24 -18.48 -13.65
N THR A 55 12.89 -17.21 -13.86
CA THR A 55 13.83 -16.09 -13.81
C THR A 55 14.46 -15.95 -12.43
N ILE A 56 13.67 -15.81 -11.35
CA ILE A 56 14.16 -15.73 -9.97
C ILE A 56 15.06 -16.92 -9.62
N ARG A 57 14.76 -18.13 -10.12
CA ARG A 57 15.60 -19.32 -9.92
C ARG A 57 16.96 -19.18 -10.60
N ALA A 58 17.00 -18.75 -11.85
CA ALA A 58 18.23 -18.58 -12.62
C ALA A 58 19.07 -17.36 -12.19
N GLU A 59 18.43 -16.32 -11.67
CA GLU A 59 19.06 -15.05 -11.31
C GLU A 59 20.01 -15.16 -10.12
N VAL A 60 21.17 -14.52 -10.23
CA VAL A 60 22.12 -14.32 -9.14
C VAL A 60 21.69 -13.10 -8.34
N LEU A 61 21.21 -13.32 -7.12
CA LEU A 61 20.77 -12.26 -6.21
C LEU A 61 21.90 -11.97 -5.21
N THR A 62 22.30 -10.71 -5.10
CA THR A 62 23.27 -10.24 -4.11
C THR A 62 22.55 -9.83 -2.84
N ALA A 63 23.07 -10.20 -1.67
CA ALA A 63 22.47 -9.83 -0.38
C ALA A 63 22.49 -8.30 -0.18
N ALA A 64 21.35 -7.75 0.26
CA ALA A 64 21.19 -6.39 0.73
C ALA A 64 21.00 -6.45 2.25
N SER A 65 22.00 -5.96 2.97
CA SER A 65 22.14 -6.10 4.43
C SER A 65 21.42 -5.01 5.21
N HIS A 66 21.25 -3.84 4.60
CA HIS A 66 20.57 -2.69 5.17
C HIS A 66 19.55 -2.14 4.16
N ILE A 67 18.64 -1.29 4.62
CA ILE A 67 17.61 -0.63 3.81
C ILE A 67 18.26 0.27 2.76
N GLU A 68 19.38 0.90 3.09
CA GLU A 68 20.19 1.72 2.19
C GLU A 68 20.80 0.95 1.02
N ASP A 69 21.06 -0.36 1.19
CA ASP A 69 21.53 -1.27 0.12
C ASP A 69 20.41 -1.58 -0.92
N LEU A 70 19.14 -1.37 -0.55
CA LEU A 70 18.02 -1.61 -1.46
C LEU A 70 18.00 -0.56 -2.59
N PRO A 71 17.72 -0.97 -3.84
CA PRO A 71 17.53 -0.04 -4.96
C PRO A 71 16.54 1.09 -4.59
N PRO A 72 16.82 2.34 -4.98
CA PRO A 72 15.93 3.47 -4.67
C PRO A 72 14.48 3.24 -5.13
N THR A 73 14.30 2.58 -6.28
CA THR A 73 12.99 2.16 -6.81
C THR A 73 12.28 1.17 -5.88
N VAL A 74 12.97 0.17 -5.34
CA VAL A 74 12.42 -0.80 -4.38
C VAL A 74 11.99 -0.11 -3.08
N ARG A 75 12.82 0.81 -2.55
CA ARG A 75 12.46 1.60 -1.35
C ARG A 75 11.20 2.45 -1.58
N GLU A 76 11.08 3.07 -2.74
CA GLU A 76 9.94 3.90 -3.11
C GLU A 76 8.67 3.07 -3.35
N ALA A 77 8.80 1.89 -3.97
CA ALA A 77 7.71 0.93 -4.12
C ALA A 77 7.23 0.41 -2.75
N MET A 78 8.15 0.09 -1.83
CA MET A 78 7.80 -0.28 -0.44
C MET A 78 7.12 0.86 0.32
N ARG A 79 7.62 2.11 0.21
CA ARG A 79 7.00 3.30 0.81
C ARG A 79 5.55 3.46 0.35
N THR A 80 5.33 3.30 -0.95
CA THR A 80 4.01 3.39 -1.58
C THR A 80 3.10 2.24 -1.16
N LEU A 81 3.60 1.00 -1.13
CA LEU A 81 2.88 -0.19 -0.68
C LEU A 81 2.43 -0.07 0.79
N PHE A 82 3.30 0.45 1.66
CA PHE A 82 3.01 0.66 3.08
C PHE A 82 2.14 1.90 3.34
N LYS A 83 1.92 2.75 2.32
CA LYS A 83 1.12 3.99 2.36
C LYS A 83 1.69 5.04 3.32
N GLU A 84 3.02 5.15 3.36
CA GLU A 84 3.73 6.02 4.30
C GLU A 84 4.34 7.25 3.60
N ARG A 85 4.49 8.36 4.32
CA ARG A 85 5.12 9.59 3.79
C ARG A 85 6.63 9.42 3.55
N ALA A 86 7.27 8.60 4.37
CA ALA A 86 8.66 8.15 4.25
C ALA A 86 8.68 6.67 4.67
N LEU A 87 9.61 5.87 4.12
CA LEU A 87 9.67 4.43 4.40
C LEU A 87 10.00 4.19 5.89
N SER A 88 9.03 3.71 6.67
CA SER A 88 9.21 3.38 8.09
C SER A 88 9.54 1.90 8.26
N LEU A 89 10.83 1.61 8.22
CA LEU A 89 11.41 0.27 8.35
C LEU A 89 12.72 0.41 9.13
N ALA A 90 12.95 -0.44 10.12
CA ALA A 90 14.22 -0.49 10.86
C ALA A 90 15.21 -1.44 10.17
N ASN A 91 16.51 -1.19 10.28
CA ASN A 91 17.55 -2.10 9.77
C ASN A 91 17.62 -3.41 10.59
N PRO A 92 18.22 -4.50 10.06
CA PRO A 92 18.32 -5.75 10.80
C PRO A 92 19.02 -5.57 12.15
N GLY A 93 18.43 -6.12 13.20
CA GLY A 93 18.92 -5.96 14.58
C GLY A 93 18.49 -4.68 15.31
N GLU A 94 18.06 -3.63 14.61
CA GLU A 94 17.62 -2.37 15.24
C GLU A 94 16.31 -2.52 16.04
N SER A 95 16.00 -1.52 16.86
CA SER A 95 14.76 -1.50 17.65
C SER A 95 13.53 -1.20 16.80
N PHE A 96 12.47 -1.99 16.97
CA PHE A 96 11.18 -1.81 16.31
C PHE A 96 10.02 -2.21 17.24
N GLN A 97 8.79 -1.83 16.90
CA GLN A 97 7.59 -2.15 17.68
C GLN A 97 7.13 -3.59 17.47
N ALA A 98 7.87 -4.57 18.00
CA ALA A 98 7.61 -6.00 17.83
C ALA A 98 6.24 -6.44 18.40
N ASN A 99 5.86 -5.92 19.57
CA ASN A 99 4.63 -6.25 20.28
C ASN A 99 4.01 -4.98 20.92
N PRO A 100 2.83 -5.05 21.57
CA PRO A 100 2.14 -3.87 22.10
C PRO A 100 2.91 -3.10 23.18
N TRP A 101 3.84 -3.74 23.89
CA TRP A 101 4.65 -3.09 24.93
C TRP A 101 5.69 -2.11 24.34
N GLN A 102 6.32 -2.45 23.20
CA GLN A 102 7.21 -1.50 22.54
C GLN A 102 6.48 -0.29 21.95
N MET A 103 5.17 -0.36 21.72
CA MET A 103 4.39 0.83 21.33
C MET A 103 4.34 1.88 22.47
N VAL A 104 4.50 1.45 23.72
CA VAL A 104 4.56 2.35 24.90
C VAL A 104 6.00 2.78 25.18
N LEU A 105 6.97 1.85 25.13
CA LEU A 105 8.38 2.16 25.42
C LEU A 105 9.09 2.96 24.31
N ALA A 106 8.70 2.72 23.05
CA ALA A 106 9.35 3.29 21.87
C ALA A 106 8.30 3.74 20.83
N PRO A 107 7.45 4.74 21.15
CA PRO A 107 6.33 5.17 20.30
C PRO A 107 6.77 5.70 18.93
N HIS A 108 8.03 6.09 18.78
CA HIS A 108 8.63 6.58 17.52
C HIS A 108 9.40 5.51 16.72
N ALA A 109 9.61 4.31 17.27
CA ALA A 109 10.28 3.24 16.53
C ALA A 109 9.38 2.70 15.40
N PRO A 110 9.94 2.26 14.25
CA PRO A 110 9.17 1.66 13.17
C PRO A 110 8.34 0.45 13.62
N SER A 111 7.20 0.19 12.97
CA SER A 111 6.41 -1.03 13.20
C SER A 111 6.87 -2.24 12.40
N ARG A 112 7.91 -2.07 11.58
CA ARG A 112 8.50 -3.10 10.72
C ARG A 112 10.02 -3.07 10.82
N ARG A 113 10.66 -4.21 10.64
CA ARG A 113 12.12 -4.32 10.57
C ARG A 113 12.54 -5.23 9.41
N LEU A 114 13.55 -4.81 8.65
CA LEU A 114 14.18 -5.65 7.64
C LEU A 114 14.84 -6.85 8.34
N ILE A 115 14.65 -8.05 7.81
CA ILE A 115 15.33 -9.26 8.28
C ILE A 115 16.51 -9.53 7.37
N ASN A 116 16.24 -9.64 6.07
CA ASN A 116 17.22 -9.89 5.02
C ASN A 116 16.59 -9.54 3.66
N ALA A 117 17.41 -9.19 2.66
CA ALA A 117 16.96 -8.96 1.31
C ALA A 117 18.02 -9.41 0.30
N ALA A 118 17.61 -9.63 -0.95
CA ALA A 118 18.53 -9.93 -2.03
C ALA A 118 18.01 -9.36 -3.35
N CYS A 119 18.84 -8.57 -4.02
CA CYS A 119 18.51 -7.97 -5.32
C CYS A 119 19.49 -8.44 -6.40
N GLY A 120 18.98 -8.66 -7.61
CA GLY A 120 19.74 -8.86 -8.83
C GLY A 120 19.35 -7.82 -9.89
N PRO A 121 19.63 -8.07 -11.19
CA PRO A 121 19.25 -7.17 -12.28
C PRO A 121 17.72 -7.10 -12.52
N ASP A 122 16.99 -8.20 -12.34
CA ASP A 122 15.60 -8.35 -12.76
C ASP A 122 14.63 -8.45 -11.57
N HIS A 123 15.08 -8.92 -10.41
CA HIS A 123 14.23 -9.00 -9.20
C HIS A 123 14.92 -8.50 -7.94
N CYS A 124 14.13 -7.97 -6.99
CA CYS A 124 14.55 -7.89 -5.60
C CYS A 124 13.55 -8.54 -4.64
N LEU A 125 14.07 -9.42 -3.79
CA LEU A 125 13.34 -10.18 -2.78
C LEU A 125 13.61 -9.54 -1.42
N VAL A 126 12.56 -9.07 -0.73
CA VAL A 126 12.67 -8.36 0.55
C VAL A 126 11.93 -9.14 1.63
N HIS A 127 12.64 -9.55 2.68
CA HIS A 127 12.06 -10.22 3.85
C HIS A 127 12.09 -9.30 5.07
N TYR A 128 10.92 -9.06 5.67
CA TYR A 128 10.77 -8.19 6.82
C TYR A 128 9.81 -8.78 7.85
N GLU A 129 9.93 -8.33 9.10
CA GLU A 129 8.93 -8.57 10.14
C GLU A 129 8.05 -7.33 10.34
N GLU A 130 6.78 -7.56 10.66
CA GLU A 130 5.78 -6.56 11.01
C GLU A 130 5.19 -6.91 12.37
N GLY A 131 5.17 -5.96 13.30
CA GLY A 131 4.77 -6.17 14.70
C GLY A 131 3.48 -5.46 15.10
N ARG A 132 3.53 -4.72 16.22
CA ARG A 132 2.39 -4.11 16.92
C ARG A 132 1.49 -5.15 17.59
N PHE A 133 0.31 -5.45 17.04
CA PHE A 133 -0.67 -6.35 17.65
C PHE A 133 -0.53 -7.82 17.24
N GLN A 134 0.08 -8.08 16.09
CA GLN A 134 0.39 -9.42 15.60
C GLN A 134 1.78 -9.38 14.96
N HIS A 135 2.68 -10.22 15.45
CA HIS A 135 4.00 -10.38 14.85
C HIS A 135 3.90 -11.33 13.65
N SER A 136 4.37 -10.88 12.48
CA SER A 136 4.32 -11.66 11.24
C SER A 136 5.57 -11.46 10.40
N PHE A 137 5.96 -12.51 9.66
CA PHE A 137 7.13 -12.51 8.79
C PHE A 137 6.66 -12.45 7.34
N ARG A 138 7.01 -11.39 6.63
CA ARG A 138 6.51 -11.06 5.29
C ARG A 138 7.63 -11.17 4.26
N VAL A 139 7.30 -11.59 3.05
CA VAL A 139 8.21 -11.56 1.89
C VAL A 139 7.53 -10.82 0.76
N LEU A 140 8.27 -9.92 0.11
CA LEU A 140 7.88 -9.24 -1.13
C LEU A 140 8.86 -9.63 -2.24
N VAL A 141 8.35 -9.77 -3.45
CA VAL A 141 9.12 -9.90 -4.68
C VAL A 141 8.76 -8.72 -5.57
N PHE A 142 9.77 -7.92 -5.88
CA PHE A 142 9.66 -6.84 -6.85
C PHE A 142 10.33 -7.29 -8.15
N GLY A 143 9.62 -7.17 -9.26
CA GLY A 143 10.20 -7.16 -10.60
C GLY A 143 10.80 -5.78 -10.86
N LEU A 144 12.02 -5.74 -11.36
CA LEU A 144 12.80 -4.53 -11.56
C LEU A 144 12.82 -4.15 -13.04
N ASN A 145 12.77 -2.85 -13.31
CA ASN A 145 13.15 -2.30 -14.60
C ASN A 145 14.03 -1.06 -14.40
N ARG A 146 14.47 -0.42 -15.50
CA ARG A 146 15.40 0.72 -15.45
C ARG A 146 14.91 1.94 -14.66
N HIS A 147 13.61 2.04 -14.37
CA HIS A 147 13.00 3.23 -13.77
C HIS A 147 12.06 2.94 -12.59
N ASP A 148 11.63 1.70 -12.39
CA ASP A 148 10.61 1.34 -11.41
C ASP A 148 10.81 -0.09 -10.84
N ALA A 149 10.14 -0.37 -9.72
CA ALA A 149 10.10 -1.68 -9.07
C ALA A 149 8.64 -2.07 -8.79
N GLN A 150 8.11 -3.03 -9.55
CA GLN A 150 6.71 -3.44 -9.45
C GLN A 150 6.56 -4.63 -8.51
N LEU A 151 5.61 -4.57 -7.57
CA LEU A 151 5.28 -5.73 -6.72
C LEU A 151 4.65 -6.85 -7.56
N GLU A 152 5.34 -7.98 -7.67
CA GLU A 152 4.86 -9.15 -8.42
C GLU A 152 4.25 -10.21 -7.51
N TRP A 153 4.84 -10.40 -6.32
CA TRP A 153 4.39 -11.40 -5.36
C TRP A 153 4.58 -10.93 -3.92
N ALA A 154 3.66 -11.34 -3.05
CA ALA A 154 3.76 -11.14 -1.61
C ALA A 154 3.31 -12.39 -0.87
N GLY A 155 4.01 -12.74 0.21
CA GLY A 155 3.69 -13.90 1.04
C GLY A 155 4.03 -13.70 2.50
N THR A 156 3.65 -14.67 3.34
CA THR A 156 3.89 -14.67 4.79
C THR A 156 4.49 -16.00 5.20
N SER A 157 5.67 -15.99 5.80
CA SER A 157 6.32 -17.18 6.36
C SER A 157 5.94 -17.35 7.83
N SER A 158 5.98 -18.58 8.35
CA SER A 158 5.70 -18.87 9.76
C SER A 158 6.83 -18.46 10.71
N ARG A 159 8.01 -18.14 10.16
CA ARG A 159 9.21 -17.73 10.89
C ARG A 159 10.11 -16.88 10.00
N ALA A 160 11.08 -16.21 10.60
CA ALA A 160 12.18 -15.57 9.88
C ALA A 160 12.94 -16.57 8.98
N LEU A 161 13.31 -16.09 7.80
CA LEU A 161 14.17 -16.75 6.82
C LEU A 161 15.57 -16.14 7.00
N ALA A 162 16.55 -16.97 7.33
CA ALA A 162 17.86 -16.50 7.82
C ALA A 162 18.71 -15.83 6.73
N ASP A 163 18.62 -16.33 5.51
CA ASP A 163 19.53 -16.03 4.41
C ASP A 163 18.78 -15.92 3.07
N VAL A 164 19.53 -15.49 2.04
CA VAL A 164 19.04 -15.32 0.67
C VAL A 164 18.51 -16.64 0.09
N GLU A 165 19.13 -17.77 0.40
CA GLU A 165 18.72 -19.09 -0.08
C GLU A 165 17.37 -19.50 0.53
N ALA A 166 17.15 -19.23 1.82
CA ALA A 166 15.89 -19.47 2.50
C ALA A 166 14.76 -18.59 1.93
N ILE A 167 15.02 -17.33 1.61
CA ILE A 167 14.05 -16.45 0.94
C ILE A 167 13.72 -16.98 -0.45
N LYS A 168 14.73 -17.27 -1.28
CA LYS A 168 14.56 -17.81 -2.64
C LYS A 168 13.80 -19.15 -2.64
N THR A 169 14.16 -20.05 -1.73
CA THR A 169 13.53 -21.38 -1.57
C THR A 169 12.11 -21.30 -1.00
N PHE A 170 11.79 -20.28 -0.20
CA PHE A 170 10.41 -20.01 0.23
C PHE A 170 9.57 -19.50 -0.94
N THR A 171 10.03 -18.46 -1.63
CA THR A 171 9.37 -17.83 -2.79
C THR A 171 9.06 -18.83 -3.91
N LEU A 172 10.02 -19.71 -4.23
CA LEU A 172 9.88 -20.70 -5.31
C LEU A 172 8.95 -21.89 -5.00
N ARG A 173 8.50 -22.07 -3.76
CA ARG A 173 7.62 -23.18 -3.31
C ARG A 173 6.13 -22.86 -3.24
N GLN A 174 5.78 -21.59 -3.41
CA GLN A 174 4.40 -21.07 -3.33
C GLN A 174 3.62 -21.28 -4.63
#